data_AF-A0A258DIW3-F1
#
_entry.id   AF-A0A258DIW3-F1
#
_cell.length_a   1.000
_cell.length_b   1.000
_cell.length_c   1.000
_cell.angle_alpha   90.00
_cell.angle_beta   90.00
_cell.angle_gamma   90.00
#
_symmetry.space_group_name_H-M   'P 1'
#
loop_
_entity.id
_entity.type
_entity.pdbx_description
1 polymer ?
#
loop_
_entity_poly.entity_id
_entity_poly.type
_entity_poly.pdbx_seq_one_letter_code
_entity_poly.pdbx_strand_id
1 'polypeptide(L)'
;MPSGSLSVSGTAAVVRDTAKLKEIWSAPMEAFFPGGPDDPSAILLRVTPDQAEFWKGDGTLKAGFKMAAAILGDKRADLGENAKLRL
;
A
#
# COMPACT_ATOMS: atom_id res chain seq x y z
N MET A 1 0.13 -16.19 3.69
CA MET A 1 0.06 -14.78 4.16
C MET A 1 -1.32 -14.26 3.83
N PRO A 2 -2.03 -13.55 4.72
CA PRO A 2 -3.28 -12.89 4.34
C PRO A 2 -2.98 -11.88 3.22
N SER A 3 -3.69 -11.99 2.10
CA SER A 3 -3.62 -11.03 1.00
C SER A 3 -4.56 -9.87 1.33
N GLY A 4 -4.00 -8.74 1.71
CA GLY A 4 -4.71 -7.46 1.79
C GLY A 4 -4.28 -6.55 0.65
N SER A 5 -5.21 -5.77 0.12
CA SER A 5 -4.91 -4.72 -0.86
C SER A 5 -5.12 -3.36 -0.23
N LEU A 6 -4.22 -2.42 -0.49
CA LEU A 6 -4.31 -1.03 -0.06
C LEU A 6 -4.22 -0.14 -1.30
N SER A 7 -5.18 0.76 -1.46
CA SER A 7 -5.15 1.85 -2.43
C SER A 7 -5.02 3.17 -1.67
N VAL A 8 -4.15 4.05 -2.15
CA VAL A 8 -3.95 5.40 -1.59
C VAL A 8 -3.97 6.39 -2.74
N SER A 9 -4.74 7.46 -2.60
CA SER A 9 -4.74 8.60 -3.52
C SER A 9 -4.37 9.88 -2.77
N GLY A 10 -3.71 10.79 -3.46
CA GLY A 10 -3.25 12.04 -2.88
C GLY A 10 -2.44 12.88 -3.86
N THR A 11 -1.87 13.96 -3.35
CA THR A 11 -1.07 14.89 -4.15
C THR A 11 0.41 14.54 -4.06
N ALA A 12 1.06 14.41 -5.22
CA ALA A 12 2.49 14.19 -5.32
C ALA A 12 3.25 15.49 -5.65
N ALA A 13 4.39 15.70 -5.00
CA ALA A 13 5.27 16.83 -5.27
C ALA A 13 6.73 16.36 -5.34
N VAL A 14 7.47 16.94 -6.28
CA VAL A 14 8.92 16.79 -6.36
C VAL A 14 9.56 17.66 -5.27
N VAL A 15 10.42 17.06 -4.44
CA VAL A 15 11.08 17.75 -3.33
C VAL A 15 12.59 17.56 -3.44
N ARG A 16 13.33 18.67 -3.25
CA ARG A 16 14.79 18.65 -3.12
C ARG A 16 15.16 18.71 -1.65
N ASP A 17 15.35 17.54 -1.06
CA ASP A 17 15.81 17.38 0.32
C ASP A 17 16.90 16.30 0.36
N THR A 18 18.15 16.73 0.22
CA THR A 18 19.31 15.84 0.21
C THR A 18 19.53 15.14 1.55
N ALA A 19 19.14 15.79 2.66
CA ALA A 19 19.27 15.18 3.98
C ALA A 19 18.32 13.98 4.11
N LYS A 20 17.06 14.15 3.68
CA LYS A 20 16.09 13.06 3.68
C LYS A 20 16.45 11.96 2.68
N LEU A 21 16.99 12.31 1.51
CA LEU A 21 17.44 11.34 0.51
C LEU A 21 18.57 10.46 1.07
N LYS A 22 19.53 11.07 1.78
CA LYS A 22 20.59 10.33 2.49
C LYS A 22 20.05 9.42 3.59
N GLU A 23 19.03 9.86 4.32
CA GLU A 23 18.41 9.09 5.40
C GLU A 23 17.73 7.80 4.89
N ILE A 24 17.01 7.87 3.76
CA ILE A 24 16.23 6.75 3.23
C ILE A 24 16.97 5.92 2.16
N TRP A 25 18.24 6.24 1.91
CA TRP A 25 19.03 5.60 0.86
C TRP A 25 19.26 4.11 1.16
N SER A 26 19.31 3.29 0.11
CA SER A 26 19.66 1.87 0.23
C SER A 26 20.56 1.44 -0.92
N ALA A 27 21.47 0.51 -0.66
CA ALA A 27 22.46 0.04 -1.65
C ALA A 27 21.86 -0.37 -3.02
N PRO A 28 20.67 -1.01 -3.11
CA PRO A 28 20.06 -1.31 -4.41
C PRO A 28 19.76 -0.08 -5.28
N MET A 29 19.59 1.11 -4.69
CA MET A 29 19.33 2.34 -5.44
C MET A 29 20.53 2.79 -6.29
N GLU A 30 21.76 2.41 -5.90
CA GLU A 30 22.99 2.77 -6.62
C GLU A 30 23.05 2.16 -8.03
N ALA A 31 22.31 1.07 -8.28
CA ALA A 31 22.18 0.48 -9.61
C ALA A 31 21.51 1.44 -10.61
N PHE A 32 20.69 2.38 -10.12
CA PHE A 32 19.98 3.37 -10.92
C PHE A 32 20.62 4.77 -10.84
N PHE A 33 21.26 5.07 -9.71
CA PHE A 33 21.87 6.37 -9.41
C PHE A 33 23.33 6.15 -8.97
N PRO A 34 24.28 6.02 -9.91
CA PRO A 34 25.67 5.71 -9.60
C PRO A 34 26.37 6.78 -8.76
N GLY A 35 25.87 8.02 -8.76
CA GLY A 35 26.37 9.10 -7.91
C GLY A 35 25.92 8.99 -6.44
N GLY A 36 25.16 7.95 -6.09
CA GLY A 36 24.64 7.75 -4.75
C GLY A 36 23.60 8.81 -4.35
N PRO A 37 23.45 9.11 -3.05
CA PRO A 37 22.46 10.08 -2.58
C PRO A 37 22.78 11.55 -2.94
N ASP A 38 23.96 11.82 -3.53
CA ASP A 38 24.35 13.13 -4.05
C ASP A 38 24.23 13.20 -5.59
N ASP A 39 23.71 12.17 -6.26
CA ASP A 39 23.46 12.17 -7.70
C ASP A 39 22.44 13.27 -8.07
N PRO A 40 22.74 14.18 -9.02
CA PRO A 40 21.83 15.26 -9.39
C PRO A 40 20.53 14.78 -10.05
N SER A 41 20.50 13.52 -10.50
CA SER A 41 19.32 12.87 -11.08
C SER A 41 18.46 12.16 -10.03
N ALA A 42 18.95 11.98 -8.80
CA ALA A 42 18.18 11.42 -7.70
C ALA A 42 17.36 12.52 -7.01
N ILE A 43 16.03 12.39 -7.06
CA ILE A 43 15.10 13.35 -6.46
C ILE A 43 13.97 12.64 -5.72
N LEU A 44 13.47 13.28 -4.67
CA LEU A 44 12.39 12.72 -3.86
C LEU A 44 11.02 13.08 -4.45
N LEU A 45 10.15 12.08 -4.53
CA LEU A 45 8.72 12.30 -4.72
C LEU A 45 8.02 12.17 -3.37
N ARG A 46 7.49 13.27 -2.85
CA ARG A 46 6.65 13.27 -1.64
C ARG A 46 5.20 13.11 -2.06
N VAL A 47 4.54 12.07 -1.59
CA VAL A 47 3.10 11.89 -1.74
C VAL A 47 2.42 12.24 -0.43
N THR A 48 1.55 13.25 -0.45
CA THR A 48 0.65 13.59 0.65
C THR A 48 -0.69 12.92 0.37
N PRO A 49 -1.08 11.89 1.13
CA PRO A 49 -2.30 11.13 0.88
C PRO A 49 -3.53 11.92 1.33
N ASP A 50 -4.59 11.91 0.50
CA ASP A 50 -5.89 12.55 0.79
C ASP A 50 -6.96 11.49 1.11
N GLN A 51 -6.82 10.29 0.55
CA GLN A 51 -7.72 9.16 0.75
C GLN A 51 -6.96 7.82 0.74
N ALA A 52 -7.42 6.88 1.55
CA ALA A 52 -6.99 5.48 1.46
C ALA A 52 -8.18 4.52 1.53
N GLU A 53 -8.09 3.41 0.80
CA GLU A 53 -9.04 2.30 0.81
C GLU A 53 -8.29 0.99 1.08
N PHE A 54 -8.72 0.26 2.09
CA PHE A 54 -8.14 -1.02 2.47
C PHE A 54 -9.16 -2.14 2.30
N TRP A 55 -8.72 -3.25 1.72
CA TRP A 55 -9.49 -4.49 1.62
C TRP A 55 -8.71 -5.61 2.26
N LYS A 56 -9.31 -6.24 3.28
CA LYS A 56 -8.79 -7.45 3.89
C LYS A 56 -9.68 -8.61 3.48
N GLY A 57 -9.14 -9.52 2.67
CA GLY A 57 -9.80 -10.79 2.45
C GLY A 57 -9.69 -11.67 3.69
N ASP A 58 -10.80 -12.29 4.10
CA ASP A 58 -10.74 -13.44 5.00
C ASP A 58 -9.93 -14.54 4.28
N GLY A 59 -8.94 -15.12 4.96
CA GLY A 59 -8.12 -16.19 4.37
C GLY A 59 -8.97 -17.35 3.83
N THR A 60 -8.45 -18.08 2.84
CA THR A 60 -9.18 -19.09 2.05
C THR A 60 -10.00 -20.09 2.86
N LEU A 61 -9.53 -20.52 4.04
CA LEU A 61 -10.25 -21.42 4.94
C LEU A 61 -11.49 -20.77 5.59
N LYS A 62 -11.39 -19.51 6.03
CA LYS A 62 -12.54 -18.77 6.62
C LYS A 62 -13.56 -18.39 5.54
N ALA A 63 -13.08 -17.99 4.36
CA ALA A 63 -13.93 -17.74 3.20
C ALA A 63 -14.68 -19.02 2.78
N GLY A 64 -13.99 -20.17 2.72
CA GLY A 64 -14.62 -21.47 2.42
C GLY A 64 -15.65 -21.91 3.46
N PHE A 65 -15.38 -21.71 4.75
CA PHE A 65 -16.34 -22.02 5.83
C PHE A 65 -17.56 -21.10 5.78
N LYS A 66 -17.38 -19.79 5.56
CA LYS A 66 -18.47 -18.82 5.38
C LYS A 66 -19.30 -19.15 4.13
N MET A 67 -18.68 -19.58 3.05
CA MET A 67 -19.37 -19.97 1.82
C MET A 67 -20.17 -21.27 2.00
N ALA A 68 -19.61 -22.29 2.66
CA ALA A 68 -20.35 -23.50 3.01
C ALA A 68 -21.53 -23.21 3.95
N ALA A 69 -21.34 -22.36 4.96
CA ALA A 69 -22.41 -21.92 5.86
C ALA A 69 -23.51 -21.11 5.13
N ALA A 70 -23.16 -20.31 4.13
CA ALA A 70 -24.11 -19.55 3.31
C ALA A 70 -24.82 -20.39 2.23
N ILE A 71 -24.26 -21.53 1.83
CA ILE A 71 -24.96 -22.52 0.99
C ILE A 71 -25.96 -23.32 1.83
N LEU A 72 -25.60 -23.61 3.08
CA LEU A 72 -26.43 -24.39 4.01
C LEU A 72 -27.48 -23.55 4.76
N GLY A 73 -27.34 -22.22 4.78
CA GLY A 73 -28.25 -21.30 5.44
C GLY A 73 -28.57 -20.10 4.55
N ASP A 74 -29.84 -19.65 4.57
CA ASP A 74 -30.41 -18.62 3.68
C ASP A 74 -29.94 -17.17 3.98
N LYS A 75 -28.64 -16.97 4.26
CA LYS A 75 -28.03 -15.65 4.52
C LYS A 75 -26.76 -15.48 3.69
N ARG A 76 -26.73 -14.39 2.92
CA ARG A 76 -25.58 -13.96 2.08
C ARG A 76 -24.31 -13.82 2.93
N ALA A 77 -23.22 -14.42 2.48
CA ALA A 77 -21.91 -14.31 3.14
C ALA A 77 -21.37 -12.88 2.99
N ASP A 78 -21.10 -12.23 4.12
CA ASP A 78 -20.35 -10.98 4.17
C ASP A 78 -18.84 -11.29 4.22
N LEU A 79 -18.16 -11.01 3.11
CA LEU A 79 -16.82 -11.51 2.78
C LEU A 79 -15.71 -10.45 2.89
N GLY A 80 -15.98 -9.26 3.42
CA GLY A 80 -14.91 -8.31 3.69
C GLY A 80 -15.35 -6.99 4.31
N GLU A 81 -14.53 -6.46 5.22
CA GLU A 81 -14.64 -5.07 5.67
C GLU A 81 -14.00 -4.14 4.64
N ASN A 82 -14.71 -3.08 4.24
CA ASN A 82 -14.17 -1.93 3.51
C ASN A 82 -14.21 -0.71 4.42
N ALA A 83 -13.06 -0.05 4.60
CA ALA A 83 -12.97 1.23 5.29
C ALA A 83 -12.36 2.27 4.35
N LYS A 84 -13.07 3.39 4.17
CA LYS A 84 -12.56 4.58 3.48
C LYS A 84 -12.14 5.60 4.53
N LEU A 85 -10.88 6.02 4.50
CA LEU A 85 -10.34 7.04 5.39
C LEU A 85 -10.03 8.31 4.58
N ARG A 86 -10.47 9.46 5.09
CA ARG A 86 -9.95 10.77 4.68
C ARG A 86 -8.79 11.09 5.62
N LEU A 87 -7.68 11.53 5.06
CA LEU A 87 -6.42 11.79 5.78
C LEU A 87 -6.20 13.29 5.98
#